data_AF-A0A259S9M4-F1
#
_entry.id   AF-A0A259S9M4-F1
#
_cell.length_a   1.000
_cell.length_b   1.000
_cell.length_c   1.000
_cell.angle_alpha   90.00
_cell.angle_beta   90.00
_cell.angle_gamma   90.00
#
_symmetry.space_group_name_H-M   'P 1'
#
loop_
_entity.id
_entity.type
_entity.pdbx_description
1 polymer ?
#
loop_
_entity_poly.entity_id
_entity_poly.type
_entity_poly.pdbx_seq_one_letter_code
_entity_poly.pdbx_strand_id
1 'polypeptide(L)'
;MSYEFRSLPANSASSMNGPMAGMQKLALVAVVLLPIFVLFKRVPAEAAVGMTVLIALFVAIRRQDFSWLAQGWVYAAAALSVILLALSPFSVNPANSALSAVLALRWPVFAAALIWLFSRQPNTLVWFERAMLAVIVFIVLDTFLQYVIGRDVFGHAPSSSFRLTGPFDHPMVGTFTDRVWFIGLAVVWFAALRWRELWALLAIAGMSAIGALFLFLTGER
;
A
#
# COMPACT_ATOMS: atom_id res chain seq x y z
N MET A 1 -19.90 -20.86 8.23
CA MET A 1 -19.23 -19.86 9.09
C MET A 1 -19.17 -18.56 8.30
N SER A 2 -20.30 -17.84 8.32
CA SER A 2 -20.57 -16.65 7.51
C SER A 2 -20.06 -15.42 8.24
N TYR A 3 -19.07 -14.74 7.65
CA TYR A 3 -18.68 -13.40 8.08
C TYR A 3 -19.78 -12.42 7.68
N GLU A 4 -20.75 -12.19 8.57
CA GLU A 4 -21.64 -11.05 8.45
C GLU A 4 -20.81 -9.77 8.61
N PHE A 5 -20.57 -9.10 7.50
CA PHE A 5 -20.16 -7.70 7.48
C PHE A 5 -21.30 -6.92 8.17
N ARG A 6 -21.14 -6.67 9.48
CA ARG A 6 -22.05 -5.84 10.25
C ARG A 6 -22.16 -4.50 9.53
N SER A 7 -23.26 -4.30 8.82
CA SER A 7 -23.57 -3.09 8.08
C SER A 7 -23.44 -1.91 9.04
N LEU A 8 -22.46 -1.05 8.79
CA LEU A 8 -22.29 0.19 9.53
C LEU A 8 -23.60 0.98 9.45
N PRO A 9 -24.14 1.49 10.57
CA PRO A 9 -25.39 2.21 10.56
C PRO A 9 -25.31 3.40 9.59
N ALA A 10 -26.25 3.46 8.65
CA ALA A 10 -26.36 4.46 7.58
C ALA A 10 -26.61 5.91 8.06
N ASN A 11 -26.54 6.18 9.37
CA ASN A 11 -26.92 7.45 9.99
C ASN A 11 -25.72 8.28 10.48
N SER A 12 -24.71 8.51 9.63
CA SER A 12 -23.68 9.53 9.89
C SER A 12 -23.35 10.41 8.67
N ALA A 13 -24.25 10.47 7.71
CA ALA A 13 -24.17 11.42 6.58
C ALA A 13 -24.46 12.89 6.98
N SER A 14 -24.66 13.18 8.26
CA SER A 14 -24.91 14.55 8.75
C SER A 14 -23.60 15.25 9.17
N SER A 15 -23.26 16.28 8.41
CA SER A 15 -22.20 17.30 8.60
C SER A 15 -20.79 16.98 8.06
N MET A 16 -20.68 16.87 6.73
CA MET A 16 -19.40 17.07 6.01
C MET A 16 -18.95 18.54 5.91
N ASN A 17 -19.48 19.44 6.76
CA ASN A 17 -19.13 20.85 6.79
C ASN A 17 -18.52 21.21 8.14
N GLY A 18 -17.21 20.99 8.27
CA GLY A 18 -16.45 21.32 9.46
C GLY A 18 -14.96 21.01 9.30
N PRO A 19 -14.09 21.49 10.21
CA PRO A 19 -12.64 21.29 10.12
C PRO A 19 -12.24 19.80 10.04
N MET A 20 -13.05 18.89 10.60
CA MET A 20 -12.83 17.44 10.53
C MET A 20 -13.01 16.86 9.12
N ALA A 21 -13.86 17.46 8.28
CA ALA A 21 -14.00 17.04 6.88
C ALA A 21 -12.75 17.42 6.07
N GLY A 22 -12.14 18.57 6.37
CA GLY A 22 -10.88 18.99 5.76
C GLY A 22 -9.72 18.04 6.07
N MET A 23 -9.60 17.61 7.33
CA MET A 23 -8.57 16.65 7.75
C MET A 23 -8.74 15.29 7.07
N GLN A 24 -9.97 14.78 6.95
CA GLN A 24 -10.23 13.54 6.22
C GLN A 24 -9.87 13.65 4.74
N LYS A 25 -10.21 14.78 4.08
CA LYS A 25 -9.79 15.06 2.71
C LYS A 25 -8.27 15.07 2.57
N LEU A 26 -7.55 15.65 3.53
CA LEU A 26 -6.09 15.64 3.55
C LEU A 26 -5.53 14.20 3.62
N ALA A 27 -6.09 13.36 4.50
CA ALA A 27 -5.71 11.94 4.59
C ALA A 27 -5.99 11.19 3.27
N LEU A 28 -7.13 11.45 2.63
CA LEU A 28 -7.47 10.86 1.32
C LEU A 28 -6.48 11.27 0.24
N VAL A 29 -6.12 12.54 0.17
CA VAL A 29 -5.11 13.03 -0.77
C VAL A 29 -3.76 12.37 -0.51
N ALA A 30 -3.33 12.27 0.76
CA ALA A 30 -2.09 11.60 1.12
C ALA A 30 -2.09 10.11 0.69
N VAL A 31 -3.21 9.42 0.86
CA VAL A 31 -3.38 8.02 0.45
C VAL A 31 -3.36 7.86 -1.07
N VAL A 32 -4.08 8.69 -1.82
CA VAL A 32 -4.13 8.62 -3.29
C VAL A 32 -2.78 8.95 -3.92
N LEU A 33 -2.00 9.84 -3.30
CA LEU A 33 -0.64 10.19 -3.76
C LEU A 33 0.43 9.20 -3.31
N LEU A 34 0.13 8.33 -2.34
CA LEU A 34 1.08 7.36 -1.80
C LEU A 34 1.75 6.49 -2.88
N PRO A 35 1.04 5.90 -3.86
CA PRO A 35 1.65 5.11 -4.91
C PRO A 35 2.73 5.88 -5.68
N ILE A 36 2.49 7.17 -5.90
CA ILE A 36 3.41 8.07 -6.61
C ILE A 36 4.62 8.38 -5.73
N PHE A 37 4.41 8.70 -4.45
CA PHE A 37 5.50 8.99 -3.52
C PHE A 37 6.46 7.82 -3.34
N VAL A 38 5.94 6.60 -3.38
CA VAL A 38 6.76 5.40 -3.25
C VAL A 38 7.78 5.28 -4.40
N LEU A 39 7.47 5.78 -5.61
CA LEU A 39 8.41 5.79 -6.73
C LEU A 39 9.62 6.71 -6.49
N PHE A 40 9.36 7.91 -5.98
CA PHE A 40 10.40 8.93 -5.90
C PHE A 40 11.37 8.70 -4.75
N LYS A 41 10.86 8.61 -3.52
CA LYS A 41 11.69 8.43 -2.32
C LYS A 41 10.87 7.79 -1.19
N ARG A 42 11.58 7.01 -0.35
CA ARG A 42 11.01 6.37 0.84
C ARG A 42 10.42 7.37 1.85
N VAL A 43 11.08 8.51 2.05
CA VAL A 43 10.72 9.49 3.10
C VAL A 43 9.32 10.09 2.89
N PRO A 44 8.97 10.64 1.70
CA PRO A 44 7.61 11.10 1.42
C PRO A 44 6.53 10.03 1.62
N ALA A 45 6.81 8.79 1.22
CA ALA A 45 5.87 7.69 1.40
C ALA A 45 5.64 7.36 2.89
N GLU A 46 6.70 7.29 3.70
CA GLU A 46 6.60 7.09 5.14
C GLU A 46 5.88 8.25 5.84
N ALA A 47 6.12 9.49 5.39
CA ALA A 47 5.42 10.67 5.89
C ALA A 47 3.91 10.62 5.57
N ALA A 48 3.53 10.20 4.36
CA ALA A 48 2.13 10.05 3.97
C ALA A 48 1.40 8.98 4.82
N VAL A 49 2.07 7.85 5.10
CA VAL A 49 1.56 6.81 6.00
C VAL A 49 1.39 7.36 7.41
N GLY A 50 2.43 7.99 7.97
CA GLY A 50 2.39 8.57 9.31
C GLY A 50 1.29 9.63 9.46
N MET A 51 1.18 10.54 8.49
CA MET A 51 0.14 11.56 8.45
C MET A 51 -1.26 10.94 8.43
N THR A 52 -1.48 9.93 7.60
CA THR A 52 -2.76 9.23 7.51
C THR A 52 -3.13 8.57 8.84
N VAL A 53 -2.19 7.89 9.48
CA VAL A 53 -2.39 7.27 10.80
C VAL A 53 -2.75 8.31 11.86
N LEU A 54 -1.98 9.41 11.94
CA LEU A 54 -2.21 10.46 12.92
C LEU A 54 -3.58 11.11 12.74
N ILE A 55 -3.98 11.42 11.50
CA ILE A 55 -5.30 11.98 11.20
C ILE A 55 -6.40 10.98 11.55
N ALA A 56 -6.27 9.71 11.16
CA ALA A 56 -7.28 8.70 11.44
C ALA A 56 -7.47 8.50 12.95
N LEU A 57 -6.38 8.41 13.72
CA LEU A 57 -6.43 8.33 15.18
C LEU A 57 -7.02 9.60 15.81
N PHE A 58 -6.62 10.78 15.33
CA PHE A 58 -7.20 12.04 15.81
C PHE A 58 -8.72 12.07 15.61
N VAL A 59 -9.19 11.71 14.41
CA VAL A 59 -10.62 11.64 14.12
C VAL A 59 -11.31 10.58 14.98
N ALA A 60 -10.69 9.41 15.19
CA ALA A 60 -11.22 8.36 16.05
C ALA A 60 -11.37 8.81 17.50
N ILE A 61 -10.36 9.49 18.05
CA ILE A 61 -10.39 10.08 19.41
C ILE A 61 -11.51 11.12 19.51
N ARG A 62 -11.65 12.01 18.52
CA ARG A 62 -12.69 13.05 18.54
C ARG A 62 -14.11 12.49 18.40
N ARG A 63 -14.26 11.37 17.70
CA ARG A 63 -15.56 10.69 17.50
C ARG A 63 -15.82 9.58 18.52
N GLN A 64 -14.85 9.25 19.37
CA GLN A 64 -14.87 8.09 20.28
C GLN A 64 -15.21 6.77 19.55
N ASP A 65 -14.81 6.66 18.28
CA ASP A 65 -15.11 5.52 17.41
C ASP A 65 -13.81 4.79 17.04
N PHE A 66 -13.53 3.73 17.78
CA PHE A 66 -12.39 2.83 17.57
C PHE A 66 -12.81 1.48 16.96
N SER A 67 -14.05 1.38 16.47
CA SER A 67 -14.59 0.13 15.92
C SER A 67 -13.74 -0.46 14.78
N TRP A 68 -13.10 0.41 13.99
CA TRP A 68 -12.21 0.02 12.89
C TRP A 68 -10.86 -0.55 13.36
N LEU A 69 -10.42 -0.25 14.59
CA LEU A 69 -9.25 -0.89 15.20
C LEU A 69 -9.59 -2.21 15.91
N ALA A 70 -10.87 -2.46 16.20
CA ALA A 70 -11.34 -3.65 16.91
C ALA A 70 -11.43 -4.88 15.98
N GLN A 71 -10.36 -5.15 15.23
CA GLN A 71 -10.24 -6.26 14.30
C GLN A 71 -9.27 -7.30 14.85
N GLY A 72 -9.58 -8.59 14.71
CA GLY A 72 -8.73 -9.68 15.23
C GLY A 72 -7.27 -9.60 14.78
N TRP A 73 -7.04 -9.21 13.52
CA TRP A 73 -5.70 -9.07 12.95
C TRP A 73 -4.94 -7.83 13.49
N VAL A 74 -5.65 -6.75 13.86
CA VAL A 74 -5.03 -5.58 14.53
C VAL A 74 -4.57 -5.98 15.92
N TYR A 75 -5.38 -6.76 16.66
CA TYR A 75 -4.99 -7.29 17.96
C TYR A 75 -3.80 -8.25 17.87
N ALA A 76 -3.78 -9.13 16.86
CA ALA A 76 -2.63 -10.02 16.63
C ALA A 76 -1.35 -9.22 16.35
N ALA A 77 -1.42 -8.19 15.51
CA ALA A 77 -0.28 -7.32 15.23
C ALA A 77 0.15 -6.52 16.47
N ALA A 78 -0.79 -6.07 17.30
CA ALA A 78 -0.49 -5.40 18.56
C ALA A 78 0.16 -6.34 19.57
N ALA A 79 -0.33 -7.57 19.69
CA ALA A 79 0.28 -8.60 20.54
C ALA A 79 1.72 -8.90 20.08
N LEU A 80 1.95 -9.01 18.77
CA LEU A 80 3.31 -9.16 18.23
C LEU A 80 4.21 -7.98 18.59
N SER A 81 3.73 -6.74 18.41
CA SER A 81 4.48 -5.55 18.82
C SER A 81 4.79 -5.53 20.32
N VAL A 82 3.87 -5.95 21.18
CA VAL A 82 4.10 -6.08 22.63
C VAL A 82 5.14 -7.14 22.95
N ILE A 83 5.09 -8.30 22.27
CA ILE A 83 6.12 -9.35 22.40
C ILE A 83 7.49 -8.80 22.00
N LEU A 84 7.59 -8.13 20.84
CA LEU A 84 8.85 -7.55 20.36
C LEU A 84 9.37 -6.47 21.32
N LEU A 85 8.49 -5.67 21.91
CA LEU A 85 8.85 -4.68 22.91
C LEU A 85 9.36 -5.33 24.20
N ALA A 86 8.72 -6.41 24.66
CA ALA A 86 9.17 -7.17 25.84
C ALA A 86 10.53 -7.85 25.59
N LEU A 87 10.81 -8.25 24.35
CA LEU A 87 12.09 -8.85 23.95
C LEU A 87 13.18 -7.80 23.64
N SER A 88 12.84 -6.52 23.50
CA SER A 88 13.79 -5.49 23.09
C SER A 88 15.01 -5.34 24.02
N PRO A 89 14.92 -5.55 25.36
CA PRO A 89 16.09 -5.47 26.26
C PRO A 89 17.17 -6.50 25.94
N PHE A 90 16.82 -7.61 25.28
CA PHE A 90 17.77 -8.67 24.91
C PHE A 90 18.46 -8.40 23.56
N SER A 91 18.15 -7.29 22.90
CA SER A 91 18.78 -6.92 21.63
C SER A 91 20.09 -6.16 21.82
N VAL A 92 20.94 -6.17 20.78
CA VAL A 92 22.20 -5.41 20.75
C VAL A 92 21.99 -3.91 20.98
N ASN A 93 20.84 -3.38 20.53
CA ASN A 93 20.46 -1.98 20.75
C ASN A 93 19.01 -1.90 21.29
N PRO A 94 18.83 -1.97 22.62
CA PRO A 94 17.52 -2.04 23.24
C PRO A 94 16.58 -0.89 22.89
N ALA A 95 17.10 0.33 22.83
CA ALA A 95 16.32 1.53 22.56
C ALA A 95 15.78 1.53 21.12
N ASN A 96 16.62 1.22 20.14
CA ASN A 96 16.20 1.16 18.73
C ASN A 96 15.22 0.01 18.48
N SER A 97 15.42 -1.14 19.13
CA SER A 97 14.51 -2.28 19.02
C SER A 97 13.15 -1.98 19.65
N ALA A 98 13.12 -1.34 20.82
CA ALA A 98 11.88 -0.90 21.46
C ALA A 98 11.10 0.08 20.58
N LEU A 99 11.80 1.10 20.06
CA LEU A 99 11.21 2.08 19.16
C LEU A 99 10.66 1.41 17.89
N SER A 100 11.41 0.47 17.31
CA SER A 100 10.98 -0.27 16.12
C SER A 100 9.72 -1.12 16.40
N ALA A 101 9.63 -1.77 17.56
CA ALA A 101 8.48 -2.56 17.96
C ALA A 101 7.20 -1.71 18.09
N VAL A 102 7.33 -0.51 18.69
CA VAL A 102 6.22 0.45 18.80
C VAL A 102 5.85 1.03 17.45
N LEU A 103 6.84 1.49 16.67
CA LEU A 103 6.59 2.05 15.34
C LEU A 103 6.03 1.01 14.36
N ALA A 104 6.27 -0.28 14.57
CA ALA A 104 5.68 -1.34 13.75
C ALA A 104 4.14 -1.32 13.79
N LEU A 105 3.51 -0.88 14.89
CA LEU A 105 2.06 -0.72 15.00
C LEU A 105 1.49 0.26 13.96
N ARG A 106 2.30 1.18 13.43
CA ARG A 106 1.84 2.13 12.41
C ARG A 106 1.31 1.42 11.17
N TRP A 107 1.87 0.28 10.80
CA TRP A 107 1.48 -0.46 9.60
C TRP A 107 0.10 -1.11 9.71
N PRO A 108 -0.24 -1.91 10.74
CA PRO A 108 -1.59 -2.43 10.91
C PRO A 108 -2.61 -1.31 11.17
N VAL A 109 -2.25 -0.26 11.92
CA VAL A 109 -3.15 0.89 12.13
C VAL A 109 -3.42 1.62 10.81
N PHE A 110 -2.39 1.80 9.98
CA PHE A 110 -2.55 2.37 8.65
C PHE A 110 -3.46 1.53 7.76
N ALA A 111 -3.27 0.21 7.72
CA ALA A 111 -4.15 -0.69 6.97
C ALA A 111 -5.61 -0.60 7.44
N ALA A 112 -5.84 -0.54 8.76
CA ALA A 112 -7.18 -0.43 9.33
C ALA A 112 -7.81 0.94 8.98
N ALA A 113 -7.01 2.00 9.01
CA ALA A 113 -7.41 3.34 8.59
C ALA A 113 -7.79 3.40 7.11
N LEU A 114 -7.04 2.72 6.22
CA LEU A 114 -7.39 2.62 4.81
C LEU A 114 -8.76 1.96 4.61
N ILE A 115 -9.01 0.82 5.27
CA ILE A 115 -10.31 0.12 5.19
C ILE A 115 -11.42 1.07 5.65
N TRP A 116 -11.27 1.69 6.81
CA TRP A 116 -12.24 2.64 7.35
C TRP A 116 -12.52 3.81 6.41
N LEU A 117 -11.48 4.36 5.81
CA LEU A 117 -11.55 5.51 4.92
C LEU A 117 -12.22 5.16 3.59
N PHE A 118 -11.84 4.04 2.97
CA PHE A 118 -12.39 3.58 1.70
C PHE A 118 -13.83 3.08 1.83
N SER A 119 -14.20 2.50 2.97
CA SER A 119 -15.59 2.08 3.24
C SER A 119 -16.56 3.26 3.21
N ARG A 120 -16.09 4.45 3.58
CA ARG A 120 -16.89 5.69 3.63
C ARG A 120 -16.83 6.49 2.33
N GLN A 121 -15.80 6.26 1.50
CA GLN A 121 -15.60 6.96 0.22
C GLN A 121 -15.11 6.00 -0.86
N PRO A 122 -16.01 5.18 -1.43
CA PRO A 122 -15.65 4.16 -2.42
C PRO A 122 -15.06 4.76 -3.70
N ASN A 123 -15.46 5.98 -4.07
CA ASN A 123 -14.86 6.67 -5.23
C ASN A 123 -13.35 6.89 -5.06
N THR A 124 -12.88 7.11 -3.83
CA THR A 124 -11.45 7.31 -3.57
C THR A 124 -10.65 6.01 -3.68
N LEU A 125 -11.27 4.87 -3.36
CA LEU A 125 -10.65 3.56 -3.61
C LEU A 125 -10.35 3.38 -5.09
N VAL A 126 -11.31 3.71 -5.97
CA VAL A 126 -11.11 3.62 -7.43
C VAL A 126 -9.96 4.51 -7.90
N TRP A 127 -9.82 5.72 -7.34
CA TRP A 127 -8.68 6.59 -7.65
C TRP A 127 -7.35 6.01 -7.16
N PHE A 128 -7.32 5.44 -5.97
CA PHE A 128 -6.14 4.76 -5.42
C PHE A 128 -5.74 3.55 -6.27
N GLU A 129 -6.69 2.69 -6.65
CA GLU A 129 -6.46 1.54 -7.53
C GLU A 129 -5.92 1.96 -8.89
N ARG A 130 -6.49 3.01 -9.50
CA ARG A 130 -5.99 3.57 -10.76
C ARG A 130 -4.59 4.13 -10.64
N ALA A 131 -4.28 4.83 -9.54
CA ALA A 131 -2.94 5.35 -9.27
C ALA A 131 -1.92 4.21 -9.11
N MET A 132 -2.27 3.15 -8.38
CA MET A 132 -1.46 1.94 -8.24
C MET A 132 -1.19 1.28 -9.59
N LEU A 133 -2.22 1.07 -10.41
CA LEU A 133 -2.04 0.49 -11.75
C LEU A 133 -1.18 1.37 -12.65
N ALA A 134 -1.38 2.69 -12.63
CA ALA A 134 -0.57 3.63 -13.40
C ALA A 134 0.90 3.55 -13.00
N VAL A 135 1.20 3.45 -11.70
CA VAL A 135 2.56 3.27 -11.17
C VAL A 135 3.18 1.95 -11.62
N ILE A 136 2.43 0.84 -11.55
CA ILE A 136 2.89 -0.47 -12.02
C ILE A 136 3.23 -0.42 -13.51
N VAL A 137 2.30 0.08 -14.34
CA VAL A 137 2.48 0.19 -15.78
C VAL A 137 3.68 1.09 -16.10
N PHE A 138 3.81 2.22 -15.40
CA PHE A 138 4.96 3.11 -15.57
C PHE A 138 6.28 2.39 -15.28
N ILE A 139 6.41 1.69 -14.14
CA ILE A 139 7.63 0.93 -13.81
C ILE A 139 7.95 -0.10 -14.89
N VAL A 140 6.95 -0.87 -15.34
CA VAL A 140 7.15 -1.92 -16.33
C VAL A 140 7.64 -1.33 -17.66
N LEU A 141 6.98 -0.28 -18.14
CA LEU A 141 7.34 0.38 -19.39
C LEU A 141 8.73 1.03 -19.32
N ASP A 142 9.02 1.73 -18.22
CA ASP A 142 10.30 2.41 -18.01
C ASP A 142 11.46 1.41 -17.89
N THR A 143 11.25 0.29 -17.21
CA THR A 143 12.24 -0.80 -17.13
C THR A 143 12.46 -1.48 -18.47
N PHE A 144 11.38 -1.68 -19.25
CA PHE A 144 11.50 -2.22 -20.61
C PHE A 144 12.23 -1.25 -21.54
N LEU A 145 11.97 0.05 -21.41
CA LEU A 145 12.71 1.10 -22.12
C LEU A 145 14.20 1.03 -21.76
N GLN A 146 14.53 0.92 -20.47
CA GLN A 146 15.90 0.77 -20.00
C GLN A 146 16.56 -0.49 -20.57
N TYR A 147 15.83 -1.59 -20.71
CA TYR A 147 16.34 -2.82 -21.32
C TYR A 147 16.69 -2.64 -22.81
N VAL A 148 15.86 -1.93 -23.58
CA VAL A 148 16.04 -1.76 -25.03
C VAL A 148 17.05 -0.65 -25.36
N ILE A 149 16.97 0.50 -24.69
CA ILE A 149 17.76 1.71 -24.99
C ILE A 149 19.03 1.77 -24.13
N GLY A 150 19.07 1.03 -23.02
CA GLY A 150 20.18 1.08 -22.05
C GLY A 150 20.07 2.25 -21.06
N ARG A 151 18.97 3.03 -21.09
CA ARG A 151 18.67 4.10 -20.13
C ARG A 151 17.17 4.19 -19.87
N ASP A 152 16.80 4.55 -18.64
CA ASP A 152 15.42 4.83 -18.26
C ASP A 152 15.00 6.27 -18.63
N VAL A 153 13.76 6.66 -18.30
CA VAL A 153 13.22 8.01 -18.52
C VAL A 153 13.98 9.10 -17.74
N PHE A 154 14.62 8.74 -16.63
CA PHE A 154 15.40 9.66 -15.78
C PHE A 154 16.89 9.72 -16.17
N GLY A 155 17.32 8.92 -17.14
CA GLY A 155 18.69 8.86 -17.63
C GLY A 155 19.61 7.89 -16.88
N HIS A 156 19.09 7.07 -15.97
CA HIS A 156 19.91 6.07 -15.27
C HIS A 156 20.23 4.87 -16.16
N ALA A 157 21.51 4.51 -16.18
CA ALA A 157 21.98 3.29 -16.81
C ALA A 157 21.79 2.09 -15.87
N PRO A 158 21.68 0.86 -16.41
CA PRO A 158 21.66 -0.36 -15.61
C PRO A 158 22.84 -0.43 -14.65
N SER A 159 22.59 -0.89 -13.42
CA SER A 159 23.64 -1.05 -12.40
C SER A 159 24.68 -2.11 -12.79
N SER A 160 24.30 -3.07 -13.63
CA SER A 160 25.20 -4.07 -14.22
C SER A 160 24.58 -4.63 -15.49
N SER A 161 25.34 -5.40 -16.28
CA SER A 161 24.88 -6.03 -17.52
C SER A 161 23.65 -6.95 -17.36
N PHE A 162 23.35 -7.37 -16.12
CA PHE A 162 22.29 -8.34 -15.82
C PHE A 162 21.26 -7.82 -14.82
N ARG A 163 21.37 -6.58 -14.32
CA ARG A 163 20.45 -6.07 -13.29
C ARG A 163 19.94 -4.68 -13.64
N LEU A 164 18.65 -4.63 -13.94
CA LEU A 164 17.93 -3.40 -14.27
C LEU A 164 17.57 -2.62 -13.01
N THR A 165 17.51 -1.31 -13.13
CA THR A 165 17.12 -0.42 -12.02
C THR A 165 15.73 0.15 -12.23
N GLY A 166 15.23 0.17 -13.47
CA GLY A 166 13.99 0.87 -13.82
C GLY A 166 14.04 2.33 -13.34
N PRO A 167 12.92 2.91 -12.88
CA PRO A 167 12.86 4.33 -12.51
C PRO A 167 13.56 4.65 -11.17
N PHE A 168 14.29 3.69 -10.61
CA PHE A 168 14.96 3.80 -9.33
C PHE A 168 16.47 3.98 -9.51
N ASP A 169 17.09 4.68 -8.55
CA ASP A 169 18.54 4.92 -8.50
C ASP A 169 19.38 3.63 -8.21
N HIS A 170 18.73 2.53 -7.83
CA HIS A 170 19.34 1.30 -7.33
C HIS A 170 18.59 0.07 -7.84
N PRO A 171 19.23 -1.10 -7.96
CA PRO A 171 18.60 -2.29 -8.52
C PRO A 171 17.65 -2.94 -7.51
N MET A 172 16.46 -2.35 -7.38
CA MET A 172 15.37 -2.82 -6.51
C MET A 172 14.06 -3.03 -7.27
N VAL A 173 14.06 -2.81 -8.58
CA VAL A 173 12.83 -2.76 -9.39
C VAL A 173 12.04 -4.07 -9.34
N GLY A 174 12.70 -5.23 -9.39
CA GLY A 174 12.00 -6.52 -9.31
C GLY A 174 11.37 -6.75 -7.93
N THR A 175 12.13 -6.59 -6.84
CA THR A 175 11.61 -6.71 -5.46
C THR A 175 10.48 -5.71 -5.19
N PHE A 176 10.62 -4.49 -5.68
CA PHE A 176 9.59 -3.46 -5.51
C PHE A 176 8.31 -3.83 -6.29
N THR A 177 8.48 -4.21 -7.55
CA THR A 177 7.38 -4.57 -8.43
C THR A 177 6.63 -5.77 -7.91
N ASP A 178 7.31 -6.81 -7.41
CA ASP A 178 6.69 -8.01 -6.82
C ASP A 178 5.74 -7.67 -5.65
N ARG A 179 6.20 -6.83 -4.71
CA ARG A 179 5.39 -6.38 -3.56
C ARG A 179 4.12 -5.65 -3.97
N VAL A 180 4.18 -4.92 -5.07
CA VAL A 180 3.07 -4.11 -5.59
C VAL A 180 2.21 -4.90 -6.59
N TRP A 181 2.77 -5.93 -7.22
CA TRP A 181 2.10 -6.75 -8.24
C TRP A 181 0.84 -7.42 -7.70
N PHE A 182 0.87 -7.85 -6.44
CA PHE A 182 -0.28 -8.44 -5.76
C PHE A 182 -1.49 -7.49 -5.73
N ILE A 183 -1.25 -6.19 -5.54
CA ILE A 183 -2.32 -5.17 -5.57
C ILE A 183 -2.87 -5.06 -6.99
N GLY A 184 -2.00 -5.04 -8.01
CA GLY A 184 -2.42 -5.03 -9.42
C GLY A 184 -3.27 -6.25 -9.78
N LEU A 185 -2.85 -7.45 -9.35
CA LEU A 185 -3.59 -8.70 -9.54
C LEU A 185 -4.98 -8.63 -8.89
N ALA A 186 -5.07 -8.12 -7.66
CA ALA A 186 -6.35 -7.95 -6.97
C ALA A 186 -7.30 -7.01 -7.74
N VAL A 187 -6.80 -5.87 -8.24
CA VAL A 187 -7.61 -4.92 -9.01
C VAL A 187 -8.12 -5.57 -10.30
N VAL A 188 -7.26 -6.25 -11.05
CA VAL A 188 -7.63 -6.94 -12.30
C VAL A 188 -8.65 -8.06 -12.03
N TRP A 189 -8.46 -8.83 -10.96
CA TRP A 189 -9.39 -9.88 -10.54
C TRP A 189 -10.80 -9.34 -10.29
N PHE A 190 -10.93 -8.35 -9.39
CA PHE A 190 -12.24 -7.81 -9.03
C PHE A 190 -12.91 -7.06 -10.20
N ALA A 191 -12.12 -6.45 -11.09
CA ALA A 191 -12.65 -5.84 -12.31
C ALA A 191 -13.19 -6.89 -13.29
N ALA A 192 -12.46 -7.98 -13.52
CA ALA A 192 -12.82 -9.03 -14.46
C ALA A 192 -13.95 -9.95 -13.95
N LEU A 193 -14.08 -10.11 -12.62
CA LEU A 193 -15.21 -10.81 -12.00
C LEU A 193 -16.57 -10.20 -12.35
N ARG A 194 -16.61 -8.92 -12.72
CA ARG A 194 -17.85 -8.25 -13.18
C ARG A 194 -18.41 -8.85 -14.46
N TRP A 195 -17.60 -9.58 -15.23
CA TRP A 195 -17.99 -10.12 -16.53
C TRP A 195 -18.29 -11.61 -16.37
N ARG A 196 -17.27 -12.44 -16.16
CA ARG A 196 -17.39 -13.88 -15.87
C ARG A 196 -16.15 -14.35 -15.10
N GLU A 197 -16.32 -15.36 -14.26
CA GLU A 197 -15.21 -15.95 -13.48
C GLU A 197 -14.06 -16.47 -14.36
N LEU A 198 -14.37 -17.10 -15.51
CA LEU A 198 -13.34 -17.55 -16.46
C LEU A 198 -12.46 -16.40 -16.96
N TRP A 199 -13.04 -15.23 -17.24
CA TRP A 199 -12.27 -14.06 -17.68
C TRP A 199 -11.36 -13.53 -16.56
N ALA A 200 -11.81 -13.60 -15.31
CA ALA A 200 -10.99 -13.23 -14.15
C ALA A 200 -9.80 -14.18 -13.97
N LEU A 201 -10.02 -15.49 -14.14
CA LEU A 201 -8.94 -16.49 -14.11
C LEU A 201 -7.94 -16.29 -15.24
N LEU A 202 -8.42 -16.08 -16.48
CA LEU A 202 -7.56 -15.81 -17.62
C LEU A 202 -6.77 -14.51 -17.46
N ALA A 203 -7.39 -13.46 -16.91
CA ALA A 203 -6.74 -12.18 -16.68
C ALA A 203 -5.64 -12.27 -15.61
N ILE A 204 -5.90 -12.93 -14.47
CA ILE A 204 -4.86 -13.20 -13.47
C ILE A 204 -3.75 -14.07 -14.08
N ALA A 205 -4.08 -15.15 -14.77
CA ALA A 205 -3.08 -16.05 -15.34
C ALA A 205 -2.14 -15.30 -16.31
N GLY A 206 -2.71 -14.46 -17.19
CA GLY A 206 -1.95 -13.60 -18.09
C GLY A 206 -1.08 -12.59 -17.34
N MET A 207 -1.63 -11.89 -16.34
CA MET A 207 -0.89 -10.89 -15.56
C MET A 207 0.22 -11.51 -14.69
N SER A 208 0.02 -12.73 -14.19
CA SER A 208 1.04 -13.50 -13.48
C SER A 208 2.16 -13.95 -14.42
N ALA A 209 1.82 -14.39 -15.64
CA ALA A 209 2.83 -14.73 -16.65
C ALA A 209 3.68 -13.50 -17.05
N ILE A 210 3.04 -12.34 -17.23
CA ILE A 210 3.73 -11.07 -17.49
C ILE A 210 4.63 -10.70 -16.30
N GLY A 211 4.13 -10.82 -15.07
CA GLY A 211 4.92 -10.53 -13.86
C GLY A 211 6.14 -11.44 -13.72
N ALA A 212 5.98 -12.74 -13.95
CA ALA A 212 7.09 -13.70 -13.93
C ALA A 212 8.14 -13.40 -15.01
N LEU A 213 7.70 -13.07 -16.22
CA LEU A 213 8.59 -12.64 -17.30
C LEU A 213 9.33 -11.36 -16.92
N PHE A 214 8.62 -10.38 -16.34
CA PHE A 214 9.21 -9.14 -15.88
C PHE A 214 10.28 -9.37 -14.80
N LEU A 215 9.99 -10.16 -13.77
CA LEU A 215 10.97 -10.50 -12.73
C LEU A 215 12.21 -11.17 -13.31
N PHE A 216 12.02 -12.12 -14.23
CA PHE A 216 13.12 -12.76 -14.94
C PHE A 216 13.99 -11.76 -15.72
N LEU A 217 13.36 -10.81 -16.42
CA LEU A 217 14.06 -9.75 -17.16
C LEU A 217 14.83 -8.80 -16.24
N THR A 218 14.34 -8.54 -15.03
CA THR A 218 15.03 -7.66 -14.07
C THR A 218 16.30 -8.28 -13.48
N GLY A 219 16.50 -9.60 -13.67
CA GLY A 219 17.67 -10.32 -13.17
C GLY A 219 17.65 -10.62 -11.68
N GLU A 220 16.51 -10.39 -11.01
CA GLU A 220 16.27 -10.89 -9.66
C GLU A 220 16.12 -12.42 -9.72
N ARG A 221 16.95 -13.15 -8.95
CA ARG A 221 16.96 -14.61 -8.84
C ARG A 221 16.87 -15.03 -7.39
#